data_AF-A0A353GMN4-F1
#
_entry.id   AF-A0A353GMN4-F1
#
_cell.length_a   1.000
_cell.length_b   1.000
_cell.length_c   1.000
_cell.angle_alpha   90.00
_cell.angle_beta   90.00
_cell.angle_gamma   90.00
#
_symmetry.space_group_name_H-M   'P 1'
#
loop_
_entity.id
_entity.type
_entity.pdbx_description
1 polymer ?
#
loop_
_entity_poly.entity_id
_entity_poly.type
_entity_poly.pdbx_seq_one_letter_code
_entity_poly.pdbx_strand_id
1 'polypeptide(L)'
;MISGTIVNPIQKIILLMRKAEEGNLSVAMNVKYSDERGQLGKSFNVMLSKIGKLMDKVFEEQQEIRKAEFKALQAQINPHF
;
A
#
# COMPACT_ATOMS: atom_id res chain seq x y z
N MET A 1 -33.63 13.08 -14.70
CA MET A 1 -32.35 12.51 -15.17
C MET A 1 -31.23 13.01 -14.27
N ILE A 2 -30.77 12.20 -13.31
CA ILE A 2 -29.68 12.54 -12.37
C ILE A 2 -28.56 11.47 -12.41
N SER A 3 -28.66 10.50 -13.32
CA SER A 3 -27.96 9.20 -13.18
C SER A 3 -26.61 9.08 -13.89
N GLY A 4 -26.10 10.09 -14.59
CA GLY A 4 -24.83 9.98 -15.34
C GLY A 4 -23.60 10.53 -14.61
N THR A 5 -23.77 11.56 -13.77
CA THR A 5 -22.66 12.39 -13.30
C THR A 5 -22.09 11.95 -11.95
N ILE A 6 -22.85 11.19 -11.15
CA ILE A 6 -22.45 10.68 -9.82
C ILE A 6 -22.02 9.20 -9.87
N VAL A 7 -22.66 8.41 -10.74
CA VAL A 7 -22.43 6.95 -10.82
C VAL A 7 -21.01 6.63 -11.31
N ASN A 8 -20.51 7.38 -12.29
CA ASN A 8 -19.22 7.13 -12.93
C ASN A 8 -17.98 7.25 -12.00
N PRO A 9 -17.83 8.27 -11.14
CA PRO A 9 -16.65 8.36 -10.25
C PRO A 9 -16.64 7.33 -9.12
N ILE A 10 -17.81 7.00 -8.54
CA ILE A 10 -17.88 6.04 -7.42
C ILE A 10 -17.57 4.62 -7.93
N GLN A 11 -18.12 4.22 -9.08
CA GLN A 11 -17.81 2.91 -9.68
C GLN A 11 -16.32 2.77 -10.03
N LYS A 12 -15.65 3.86 -10.45
CA LYS A 12 -14.21 3.86 -10.67
C LYS A 12 -13.43 3.59 -9.38
N ILE A 13 -13.83 4.19 -8.26
CA ILE A 13 -13.21 3.93 -6.95
C ILE A 13 -13.35 2.45 -6.59
N ILE A 14 -14.55 1.88 -6.72
CA ILE A 14 -14.80 0.46 -6.42
C ILE A 14 -13.91 -0.44 -7.29
N LEU A 15 -13.75 -0.12 -8.58
CA LEU A 15 -12.88 -0.90 -9.47
C LEU A 15 -11.40 -0.82 -9.04
N LEU A 16 -10.93 0.36 -8.65
CA LEU A 16 -9.56 0.53 -8.17
C LEU A 16 -9.35 -0.16 -6.81
N MET A 17 -10.35 -0.13 -5.93
CA MET A 17 -10.33 -0.87 -4.66
C MET A 17 -10.18 -2.36 -4.89
N ARG A 18 -10.95 -2.97 -5.81
CA ARG A 18 -10.81 -4.40 -6.14
C ARG A 18 -9.40 -4.76 -6.63
N LYS A 19 -8.79 -3.90 -7.47
CA LYS A 19 -7.40 -4.11 -7.91
C LYS A 19 -6.40 -4.01 -6.75
N ALA A 20 -6.63 -3.10 -5.81
CA ALA A 20 -5.80 -2.99 -4.61
C ALA A 20 -5.97 -4.21 -3.69
N GLU A 21 -7.18 -4.75 -3.55
CA GLU A 21 -7.48 -6.00 -2.82
C GLU A 21 -6.77 -7.21 -3.44
N GLU A 22 -6.62 -7.24 -4.76
CA GLU A 22 -5.82 -8.23 -5.50
C GLU A 22 -4.30 -8.03 -5.35
N GLY A 23 -3.86 -7.03 -4.56
CA GLY A 23 -2.45 -6.76 -4.26
C GLY A 23 -1.80 -5.70 -5.16
N ASN A 24 -2.53 -5.13 -6.13
CA ASN A 24 -1.99 -4.05 -6.94
C ASN A 24 -2.15 -2.69 -6.24
N LEU A 25 -1.17 -2.33 -5.42
CA LEU A 25 -1.12 -1.04 -4.72
C LEU A 25 -0.62 0.12 -5.58
N SER A 26 -0.23 -0.10 -6.84
CA SER A 26 0.22 0.96 -7.74
C SER A 26 -0.94 1.71 -8.40
N VAL A 27 -2.17 1.29 -8.14
CA VAL A 27 -3.37 1.95 -8.65
C VAL A 27 -3.55 3.32 -7.99
N ALA A 28 -4.04 4.30 -8.75
CA ALA A 28 -4.29 5.64 -8.24
C ALA A 28 -5.56 6.23 -8.85
N MET A 29 -6.32 6.92 -8.00
CA MET A 29 -7.43 7.77 -8.41
C MET A 29 -6.90 9.05 -9.05
N ASN A 30 -7.36 9.36 -10.27
CA ASN A 30 -7.18 10.68 -10.85
C ASN A 30 -8.20 11.65 -10.24
N VAL A 31 -7.74 12.47 -9.29
CA VAL A 31 -8.58 13.39 -8.54
C VAL A 31 -8.82 14.66 -9.37
N LYS A 32 -9.93 14.69 -10.11
CA LYS A 32 -10.35 15.85 -10.93
C LYS A 32 -11.43 16.73 -10.30
N TYR A 33 -12.09 16.22 -9.25
CA TYR A 33 -13.21 16.90 -8.59
C TYR A 33 -12.72 17.63 -7.34
N SER A 34 -13.31 18.79 -7.06
CA SER A 34 -13.02 19.61 -5.86
C SER A 34 -14.00 19.39 -4.71
N ASP A 35 -14.97 18.49 -4.88
CA ASP A 35 -16.03 18.17 -3.92
C ASP A 35 -15.75 16.86 -3.16
N GLU A 36 -16.76 16.31 -2.47
CA GLU A 36 -16.67 15.10 -1.65
C GLU A 36 -16.14 13.90 -2.44
N ARG A 37 -16.38 13.85 -3.75
CA ARG A 37 -15.87 12.79 -4.64
C ARG A 37 -14.36 12.89 -4.80
N GLY A 38 -13.86 14.12 -4.90
CA GLY A 38 -12.44 14.43 -4.93
C GLY A 38 -11.75 14.08 -3.61
N GLN A 39 -12.39 14.43 -2.49
CA GLN A 39 -11.89 14.11 -1.15
C GLN A 39 -11.77 12.60 -0.94
N LEU A 40 -12.78 11.82 -1.35
CA LEU A 40 -12.73 10.36 -1.26
C LEU A 40 -11.56 9.77 -2.07
N GLY A 41 -11.33 10.28 -3.28
CA GLY A 41 -10.18 9.87 -4.10
C GLY A 41 -8.82 10.19 -3.50
N LYS A 42 -8.68 11.37 -2.87
CA LYS A 42 -7.45 11.73 -2.15
C LYS A 42 -7.22 10.81 -0.97
N SER A 43 -8.25 10.57 -0.15
CA SER A 43 -8.16 9.67 1.01
C SER A 43 -7.79 8.25 0.60
N PHE A 44 -8.36 7.75 -0.50
CA PHE A 44 -7.99 6.44 -1.07
C PHE A 44 -6.51 6.38 -1.48
N ASN A 45 -6.02 7.38 -2.23
CA ASN A 45 -4.61 7.42 -2.64
C ASN A 45 -3.66 7.49 -1.43
N VAL A 46 -4.01 8.26 -0.41
CA VAL A 46 -3.23 8.35 0.85
C VAL A 46 -3.20 7.00 1.56
N MET A 47 -4.33 6.28 1.60
CA MET A 47 -4.41 4.95 2.21
C MET A 47 -3.50 3.96 1.50
N LEU A 48 -3.55 3.87 0.16
CA LEU A 48 -2.67 2.99 -0.61
C LEU A 48 -1.20 3.32 -0.41
N SER A 49 -0.84 4.61 -0.39
CA SER A 49 0.54 5.03 -0.12
C SER A 49 1.02 4.58 1.27
N LYS A 50 0.15 4.68 2.30
CA LYS A 50 0.49 4.21 3.66
C LYS A 50 0.64 2.69 3.70
N ILE A 51 -0.22 1.94 3.03
CA ILE A 51 -0.11 0.48 2.95
C ILE A 51 1.21 0.08 2.28
N GLY A 52 1.57 0.71 1.16
CA GLY A 52 2.85 0.46 0.49
C GLY A 52 4.05 0.69 1.41
N LYS A 53 4.08 1.82 2.13
CA LYS A 53 5.14 2.11 3.11
C LYS A 53 5.21 1.10 4.25
N LEU A 54 4.06 0.60 4.70
CA LEU A 54 4.02 -0.44 5.73
C LEU A 54 4.58 -1.77 5.21
N MET A 55 4.29 -2.13 3.95
CA MET A 55 4.88 -3.30 3.31
C MET A 55 6.40 -3.17 3.17
N ASP A 56 6.89 -2.02 2.73
CA ASP A 56 8.34 -1.74 2.62
C ASP A 56 9.02 -1.89 3.99
N LYS A 57 8.42 -1.32 5.04
CA LYS A 57 8.93 -1.43 6.41
C LYS A 57 8.98 -2.87 6.90
N VAL A 58 7.92 -3.66 6.68
CA VAL A 58 7.91 -5.08 7.04
C VAL A 58 9.01 -5.83 6.29
N PHE A 59 9.25 -5.52 5.02
CA PHE A 59 10.31 -6.14 4.24
C PHE A 59 11.70 -5.80 4.79
N GLU A 60 11.96 -4.54 5.15
CA GLU A 60 13.19 -4.12 5.81
C GLU A 60 13.42 -4.84 7.14
N GLU A 61 12.39 -4.90 8.00
CA GLU A 61 12.47 -5.59 9.29
C GLU A 61 12.80 -7.09 9.13
N GLN A 62 12.20 -7.76 8.15
CA GLN A 62 12.51 -9.16 7.84
C GLN A 62 13.95 -9.37 7.37
N GLN A 63 14.51 -8.42 6.62
CA GLN A 63 15.92 -8.48 6.21
C GLN A 63 16.86 -8.32 7.40
N GLU A 64 16.56 -7.40 8.32
CA GLU A 64 17.39 -7.20 9.52
C GLU A 64 17.33 -8.40 10.47
N ILE A 65 16.16 -9.02 10.63
CA ILE A 65 16.01 -10.28 11.38
C ILE A 65 16.89 -11.36 10.77
N ARG A 66 16.82 -11.56 9.44
CA ARG A 66 17.65 -12.58 8.76
C ARG A 66 19.14 -12.33 8.93
N LYS A 67 19.59 -11.07 8.89
CA LYS A 67 20.99 -10.71 9.12
C LYS A 67 21.40 -10.99 10.57
N ALA A 68 20.53 -10.70 11.54
CA ALA A 68 20.79 -10.94 12.96
C ALA A 68 20.89 -12.45 13.25
N GLU A 69 19.98 -13.25 12.70
CA GLU A 69 20.01 -14.72 12.81
C GLU A 69 21.30 -15.29 12.21
N PHE A 70 21.70 -14.83 11.02
CA PHE A 70 22.94 -15.27 10.39
C PHE A 70 24.18 -14.95 11.24
N LYS A 71 24.26 -13.74 11.82
CA LYS A 71 25.35 -13.36 12.73
C LYS A 71 25.36 -14.21 14.00
N ALA A 72 24.19 -14.50 14.57
CA ALA A 72 24.08 -15.36 15.74
C ALA A 72 24.56 -16.79 15.45
N LEU A 73 24.22 -17.34 14.28
CA LEU A 73 24.72 -18.64 13.83
C LEU A 73 26.24 -18.64 13.65
N GLN A 74 26.82 -17.57 13.09
CA GLN A 74 28.28 -17.45 12.97
C GLN A 74 28.98 -17.43 14.33
N ALA A 75 28.44 -16.72 15.32
CA ALA A 75 28.99 -16.66 16.67
C ALA A 75 28.91 -18.02 17.40
N GLN A 76 27.91 -18.85 17.11
CA GLN A 76 27.82 -20.20 17.67
C GLN A 76 28.89 -21.16 17.11
N ILE A 77 29.28 -20.99 15.83
CA ILE A 77 30.25 -21.87 15.16
C ILE A 77 31.69 -21.42 15.45
N ASN A 78 31.94 -20.11 15.62
CA ASN A 78 33.23 -19.57 16.03
C ASN A 78 33.04 -18.63 17.24
N PRO A 79 33.08 -19.17 18.48
CA PRO A 79 32.84 -18.36 19.68
C PRO A 79 33.89 -17.28 19.92
N HIS A 80 35.07 -17.39 19.30
CA HIS A 80 36.18 -16.47 19.51
C HIS A 80 37.12 -16.41 18.30
N PHE A 81 37.23 -15.21 17.71
CA PHE A 81 38.43 -14.40 17.89
C PHE A 81 38.02 -13.10 18.60
#